data_AF-A0AAV2TKV7-F1
#
_entry.id   AF-A0AAV2TKV7-F1
#
_cell.length_a   1.000
_cell.length_b   1.000
_cell.length_c   1.000
_cell.angle_alpha   90.00
_cell.angle_beta   90.00
_cell.angle_gamma   90.00
#
_symmetry.space_group_name_H-M   'P 1'
#
loop_
_entity.id
_entity.type
_entity.pdbx_description
1 polymer ?
#
loop_
_entity_poly.entity_id
_entity_poly.type
_entity_poly.pdbx_seq_one_letter_code
_entity_poly.pdbx_strand_id
1 'polypeptide(L)'
;MQAAEKRQLESIKTLHNAMFKLKQKIQDLVVKTETQGEHCDWPRYLSTLALCASELGEIRKVLESDRFANEHSIVLTPTMLNPEADPALAKATEDRLPLFNHDTVPQYLRTKLDPKIESQCLAQANRAASIPLEQLTKLINLSNRAIDSSLKEVNLLKQELEADFSDRQNKTVCSTEDLNTMLGVINIGKGLNSTHL
;
A
#
# COMPACT_ATOMS: atom_id res chain seq x y z
N MET A 1 31.68 -16.03 9.82
CA MET A 1 31.63 -14.88 8.89
C MET A 1 30.68 -15.15 7.71
N GLN A 2 30.83 -16.25 6.97
CA GLN A 2 30.01 -16.55 5.78
C GLN A 2 28.47 -16.65 5.98
N ALA A 3 27.98 -17.11 7.14
CA ALA A 3 26.53 -17.26 7.35
C ALA A 3 25.79 -15.91 7.50
N ALA A 4 26.44 -14.93 8.13
CA ALA A 4 25.90 -13.59 8.29
C ALA A 4 25.85 -12.86 6.95
N GLU A 5 26.94 -12.91 6.18
CA GLU A 5 27.03 -12.32 4.83
C GLU A 5 26.00 -12.94 3.87
N LYS A 6 25.82 -14.25 3.90
CA LYS A 6 24.77 -14.93 3.11
C LYS A 6 23.36 -14.45 3.49
N ARG A 7 23.07 -14.30 4.79
CA ARG A 7 21.78 -13.78 5.25
C ARG A 7 21.54 -12.33 4.81
N GLN A 8 22.58 -11.50 4.83
CA GLN A 8 22.52 -10.13 4.34
C GLN A 8 22.28 -10.09 2.83
N LEU A 9 22.99 -10.91 2.06
CA LEU A 9 22.79 -11.02 0.62
C LEU A 9 21.36 -11.44 0.25
N GLU A 10 20.77 -12.42 0.95
CA GLU A 10 19.37 -12.80 0.73
C GLU A 10 18.39 -11.69 1.10
N SER A 11 18.72 -10.87 2.10
CA SER A 11 17.90 -9.71 2.48
C SER A 11 17.95 -8.63 1.39
N ILE A 12 19.14 -8.33 0.86
CA ILE A 12 19.32 -7.40 -0.27
C ILE A 12 18.60 -7.91 -1.52
N LYS A 13 18.67 -9.22 -1.84
CA LYS A 13 17.93 -9.80 -2.96
C LYS A 13 16.41 -9.64 -2.79
N THR A 14 15.90 -9.81 -1.57
CA THR A 14 14.48 -9.60 -1.27
C THR A 14 14.07 -8.16 -1.52
N LEU A 15 14.88 -7.20 -1.07
CA LEU A 15 14.68 -5.78 -1.32
C LEU A 15 14.75 -5.45 -2.82
N HIS A 16 15.73 -6.01 -3.54
CA HIS A 16 15.86 -5.84 -4.98
C HIS A 16 14.61 -6.32 -5.73
N ASN A 17 14.06 -7.49 -5.37
CA ASN A 17 12.83 -8.00 -5.98
C ASN A 17 11.62 -7.09 -5.73
N ALA A 18 11.50 -6.50 -4.54
CA ALA A 18 10.45 -5.54 -4.23
C ALA A 18 10.61 -4.23 -5.03
N MET A 19 11.84 -3.70 -5.13
CA MET A 19 12.15 -2.54 -5.97
C MET A 19 11.90 -2.81 -7.45
N PHE A 20 12.20 -4.01 -7.94
CA PHE A 20 11.96 -4.41 -9.33
C PHE A 20 10.47 -4.40 -9.66
N LYS A 21 9.61 -4.91 -8.76
CA LYS A 21 8.15 -4.83 -8.92
C LYS A 21 7.66 -3.39 -9.01
N LEU A 22 8.12 -2.52 -8.10
CA LEU A 22 7.78 -1.11 -8.13
C LEU A 22 8.21 -0.47 -9.46
N LYS A 23 9.44 -0.74 -9.92
CA LYS A 23 9.94 -0.26 -11.22
C LYS A 23 9.01 -0.66 -12.36
N GLN A 24 8.59 -1.92 -12.43
CA GLN A 24 7.66 -2.40 -13.46
C GLN A 24 6.31 -1.67 -13.42
N LYS A 25 5.78 -1.39 -12.22
CA LYS A 25 4.53 -0.62 -12.06
C LYS A 25 4.68 0.84 -12.47
N ILE A 26 5.82 1.47 -12.14
CA ILE A 26 6.12 2.83 -12.59
C ILE A 26 6.25 2.87 -14.12
N GLN A 27 6.92 1.89 -14.72
CA GLN A 27 7.04 1.81 -16.18
C GLN A 27 5.67 1.68 -16.85
N ASP A 28 4.80 0.81 -16.35
CA ASP A 28 3.41 0.68 -16.82
C ASP A 28 2.63 1.99 -16.67
N LEU A 29 2.82 2.71 -15.55
CA LEU A 29 2.21 4.02 -15.32
C LEU A 29 2.70 5.07 -16.34
N VAL A 30 4.00 5.11 -16.62
CA VAL A 30 4.59 6.03 -17.61
C VAL A 30 4.04 5.73 -18.99
N VAL A 31 4.05 4.47 -19.42
CA VAL A 31 3.51 4.06 -20.73
C VAL A 31 2.03 4.43 -20.86
N LYS A 32 1.21 4.22 -19.81
CA LYS A 32 -0.20 4.63 -19.81
C LYS A 32 -0.36 6.14 -19.93
N THR A 33 0.48 6.91 -19.24
CA THR A 33 0.44 8.38 -19.28
C THR A 33 0.79 8.90 -20.67
N GLU A 34 1.83 8.32 -21.29
CA GLU A 34 2.29 8.71 -22.63
C GLU A 34 1.32 8.27 -23.74
N THR A 35 0.72 7.09 -23.63
CA THR A 35 -0.19 6.56 -24.66
C THR A 35 -1.59 7.13 -24.59
N GLN A 36 -2.10 7.40 -23.37
CA GLN A 36 -3.50 7.80 -23.19
C GLN A 36 -3.69 9.30 -23.02
N GLY A 37 -2.66 10.06 -22.63
CA GLY A 37 -2.68 11.54 -22.60
C GLY A 37 -4.01 12.13 -22.09
N GLU A 38 -4.69 12.88 -22.96
CA GLU A 38 -5.99 13.52 -22.67
C GLU A 38 -7.20 12.57 -22.65
N HIS A 39 -7.08 11.36 -23.20
CA HIS A 39 -8.13 10.33 -23.23
C HIS A 39 -7.95 9.29 -22.11
N CYS A 40 -7.23 9.65 -21.04
CA CYS A 40 -6.89 8.73 -19.96
C CYS A 40 -8.14 8.29 -19.17
N ASP A 41 -8.31 6.97 -19.05
CA ASP A 41 -9.30 6.36 -18.17
C ASP A 41 -8.86 6.53 -16.70
N TRP A 42 -9.37 7.60 -16.07
CA TRP A 42 -8.99 8.02 -14.72
C TRP A 42 -9.10 6.91 -13.65
N PRO A 43 -10.18 6.12 -13.57
CA PRO A 43 -10.24 4.93 -12.70
C PRO A 43 -9.06 3.96 -12.88
N ARG A 44 -8.68 3.67 -14.12
CA ARG A 44 -7.58 2.74 -14.41
C ARG A 44 -6.21 3.35 -14.09
N TYR A 45 -6.04 4.64 -14.32
CA TYR A 45 -4.85 5.38 -13.92
C TYR A 45 -4.68 5.36 -12.39
N LEU A 46 -5.72 5.73 -11.65
CA LEU A 46 -5.72 5.72 -10.19
C LEU A 46 -5.46 4.32 -9.62
N SER A 47 -6.05 3.29 -10.23
CA SER A 47 -5.77 1.90 -9.85
C SER A 47 -4.28 1.55 -10.01
N THR A 48 -3.66 1.97 -11.10
CA THR A 48 -2.22 1.75 -11.34
C THR A 48 -1.35 2.52 -10.35
N LEU A 49 -1.74 3.76 -10.01
CA LEU A 49 -1.07 4.55 -8.98
C LEU A 49 -1.22 3.92 -7.58
N ALA A 50 -2.40 3.40 -7.25
CA ALA A 50 -2.64 2.69 -5.99
C ALA A 50 -1.78 1.43 -5.89
N LEU A 51 -1.56 0.71 -6.99
CA LEU A 51 -0.61 -0.40 -7.04
C LEU A 51 0.82 0.07 -6.74
N CYS A 52 1.26 1.20 -7.31
CA CYS A 52 2.59 1.76 -6.99
C CYS A 52 2.72 2.09 -5.50
N ALA A 53 1.68 2.69 -4.90
CA ALA A 53 1.64 2.99 -3.47
C ALA A 53 1.68 1.70 -2.62
N SER A 54 0.99 0.64 -3.05
CA SER A 54 1.05 -0.66 -2.39
C SER A 54 2.45 -1.26 -2.41
N GLU A 55 3.14 -1.25 -3.55
CA GLU A 55 4.51 -1.77 -3.66
C GLU A 55 5.49 -0.95 -2.80
N LEU A 56 5.31 0.38 -2.71
CA LEU A 56 6.07 1.22 -1.78
C LEU A 56 5.84 0.82 -0.32
N GLY A 57 4.59 0.49 0.05
CA GLY A 57 4.25 -0.03 1.37
C GLY A 57 4.97 -1.35 1.67
N GLU A 58 5.08 -2.25 0.69
CA GLU A 58 5.82 -3.50 0.86
C GLU A 58 7.32 -3.30 0.99
N ILE A 59 7.91 -2.38 0.22
CA ILE A 59 9.33 -2.00 0.40
C ILE A 59 9.57 -1.47 1.81
N ARG A 60 8.68 -0.61 2.31
CA ARG A 60 8.76 -0.10 3.68
C ARG A 60 8.71 -1.22 4.72
N LYS A 61 7.77 -2.17 4.60
CA LYS A 61 7.69 -3.34 5.52
C LYS A 61 8.94 -4.20 5.47
N VAL A 62 9.52 -4.37 4.27
CA VAL A 62 10.77 -5.10 4.09
C VAL A 62 11.89 -4.40 4.84
N LEU A 63 12.05 -3.08 4.69
CA LEU A 63 13.06 -2.26 5.37
C LEU A 63 12.86 -2.19 6.90
N GLU A 64 11.62 -2.16 7.38
CA GLU A 64 11.29 -2.16 8.82
C GLU A 64 11.43 -3.54 9.47
N SER A 65 11.70 -4.60 8.69
CA SER A 65 11.86 -5.94 9.23
C SER A 65 13.20 -6.14 9.95
N ASP A 66 13.26 -7.13 10.85
CA ASP A 66 14.49 -7.51 11.57
C ASP A 66 15.67 -7.89 10.66
N ARG A 67 15.44 -8.06 9.36
CA ARG A 67 16.48 -8.29 8.35
C ARG A 67 17.43 -7.09 8.24
N PHE A 68 16.94 -5.90 8.54
CA PHE A 68 17.62 -4.63 8.33
C PHE A 68 17.80 -3.79 9.61
N ALA A 69 17.52 -4.37 10.79
CA ALA A 69 17.63 -3.67 12.08
C ALA A 69 19.01 -3.05 12.38
N ASN A 70 20.08 -3.54 11.74
CA ASN A 70 21.46 -3.04 11.91
C ASN A 70 21.98 -2.22 10.71
N GLU A 71 21.15 -1.89 9.71
CA GLU A 71 21.63 -1.21 8.48
C GLU A 71 22.24 0.17 8.74
N HIS A 72 21.77 0.88 9.77
CA HIS A 72 22.36 2.16 10.17
C HIS A 72 23.85 2.07 10.57
N SER A 73 24.37 0.86 10.80
CA SER A 73 25.78 0.60 11.11
C SER A 73 26.60 0.04 9.94
N ILE A 74 25.96 -0.27 8.80
CA ILE A 74 26.63 -0.88 7.65
C ILE A 74 27.01 0.21 6.65
N VAL A 75 28.30 0.35 6.39
CA VAL A 75 28.82 1.25 5.36
C VAL A 75 29.18 0.44 4.13
N LEU A 76 28.54 0.74 3.00
CA LEU A 76 28.89 0.18 1.70
C LEU A 76 30.13 0.89 1.16
N THR A 77 31.23 0.16 1.03
CA THR A 77 32.48 0.66 0.44
C THR A 77 32.83 -0.19 -0.78
N PRO A 78 33.03 0.41 -1.97
CA PRO A 78 33.53 -0.29 -3.13
C PRO A 78 34.90 -0.94 -2.85
N THR A 79 35.02 -2.24 -3.08
CA THR A 79 36.30 -2.96 -2.94
C THR A 79 37.24 -2.68 -4.11
N MET A 80 36.70 -2.51 -5.31
CA MET A 80 37.44 -2.27 -6.54
C MET A 80 36.59 -1.41 -7.47
N LEU A 81 37.24 -0.48 -8.17
CA LEU A 81 36.63 0.32 -9.23
C LEU A 81 37.13 -0.19 -10.57
N ASN A 82 36.21 -0.34 -11.52
CA ASN A 82 36.55 -0.79 -12.87
C ASN A 82 36.33 0.38 -13.86
N PRO A 83 37.41 0.93 -14.45
CA PRO A 83 37.29 1.97 -15.46
C PRO A 83 36.84 1.43 -16.83
N GLU A 84 36.90 0.11 -17.03
CA GLU A 84 36.45 -0.53 -18.27
C GLU A 84 34.95 -0.86 -18.22
N ALA A 85 34.33 -0.87 -19.41
CA ALA A 85 32.93 -1.24 -19.53
C ALA A 85 32.73 -2.72 -19.20
N ASP A 86 31.84 -3.00 -18.25
CA ASP A 86 31.49 -4.36 -17.86
C ASP A 86 30.14 -4.74 -18.50
N PRO A 87 30.11 -5.66 -19.48
CA PRO A 87 28.88 -6.08 -20.15
C PRO A 87 27.91 -6.81 -19.20
N ALA A 88 28.40 -7.45 -18.14
CA ALA A 88 27.54 -8.08 -17.14
C ALA A 88 26.83 -7.03 -16.27
N LEU A 89 27.55 -5.98 -15.89
CA LEU A 89 27.00 -4.84 -15.16
C LEU A 89 25.99 -4.05 -16.00
N ALA A 90 26.32 -3.79 -17.26
CA ALA A 90 25.43 -3.12 -18.21
C ALA A 90 24.12 -3.92 -18.34
N LYS A 91 24.20 -5.22 -18.61
CA LYS A 91 23.02 -6.09 -18.70
C LYS A 91 22.19 -6.12 -17.41
N ALA A 92 22.84 -6.22 -16.25
CA ALA A 92 22.14 -6.26 -14.96
C ALA A 92 21.44 -4.94 -14.60
N THR A 93 21.96 -3.81 -15.10
CA THR A 93 21.42 -2.48 -14.84
C THR A 93 20.50 -1.97 -15.96
N GLU A 94 20.23 -2.79 -16.98
CA GLU A 94 19.51 -2.41 -18.20
C GLU A 94 20.18 -1.21 -18.89
N ASP A 95 21.49 -1.33 -19.10
CA ASP A 95 22.39 -0.38 -19.77
C ASP A 95 22.48 1.00 -19.11
N ARG A 96 21.95 1.14 -17.88
CA ARG A 96 22.03 2.39 -17.10
C ARG A 96 23.42 2.64 -16.51
N LEU A 97 24.18 1.59 -16.22
CA LEU A 97 25.50 1.69 -15.62
C LEU A 97 26.48 0.77 -16.38
N PRO A 98 27.17 1.27 -17.41
CA PRO A 98 28.09 0.46 -18.21
C PRO A 98 29.47 0.29 -17.57
N LEU A 99 29.90 1.19 -16.68
CA LEU A 99 31.19 1.17 -16.00
C LEU A 99 31.05 1.68 -14.56
N PHE A 100 31.89 1.22 -13.64
CA PHE A 100 31.84 1.59 -12.22
C PHE A 100 33.17 2.19 -11.76
N ASN A 101 33.36 3.46 -12.10
CA ASN A 101 34.59 4.26 -11.90
C ASN A 101 34.41 5.38 -10.85
N HIS A 102 35.44 6.19 -10.67
CA HIS A 102 35.44 7.32 -9.73
C HIS A 102 34.37 8.39 -10.00
N ASP A 103 33.85 8.50 -11.21
CA ASP A 103 32.82 9.49 -11.57
C ASP A 103 31.41 8.98 -11.25
N THR A 104 31.17 7.70 -11.52
CA THR A 104 29.85 7.06 -11.35
C THR A 104 29.59 6.67 -9.89
N VAL A 105 30.60 6.21 -9.15
CA VAL A 105 30.46 5.73 -7.77
C VAL A 105 29.80 6.75 -6.84
N PRO A 106 30.21 8.03 -6.79
CA PRO A 106 29.57 9.02 -5.91
C PRO A 106 28.10 9.23 -6.24
N GLN A 107 27.70 9.05 -7.50
CA GLN A 107 26.33 9.23 -7.94
C GLN A 107 25.44 8.05 -7.52
N TYR A 108 25.92 6.81 -7.66
CA TYR A 108 25.15 5.60 -7.35
C TYR A 108 25.18 5.22 -5.87
N LEU A 109 26.20 5.64 -5.12
CA LEU A 109 26.29 5.45 -3.66
C LEU A 109 25.87 6.70 -2.87
N ARG A 110 25.25 7.68 -3.54
CA ARG A 110 24.79 8.91 -2.89
C ARG A 110 23.74 8.59 -1.82
N THR A 111 24.04 8.92 -0.57
CA THR A 111 23.08 8.87 0.55
C THR A 111 22.46 10.23 0.87
N LYS A 112 23.00 11.32 0.31
CA LYS A 112 22.48 12.67 0.51
C LYS A 112 21.14 12.84 -0.21
N LEU A 113 20.11 13.18 0.56
CA LEU A 113 18.76 13.50 0.09
C LEU A 113 18.75 14.62 -0.96
N ASP A 114 17.68 14.66 -1.75
CA ASP A 114 17.43 15.78 -2.65
C ASP A 114 17.21 17.08 -1.86
N PRO A 115 17.70 18.25 -2.34
CA PRO A 115 17.62 19.51 -1.60
C PRO A 115 16.19 19.88 -1.14
N LYS A 116 15.18 19.55 -1.97
CA LYS A 116 13.77 19.79 -1.63
C LYS A 116 13.33 18.94 -0.44
N ILE A 117 13.71 17.66 -0.40
CA ILE A 117 13.37 16.73 0.68
C ILE A 117 14.15 17.11 1.94
N GLU A 118 15.45 17.43 1.81
CA GLU A 118 16.29 17.92 2.91
C GLU A 118 15.68 19.15 3.59
N SER A 119 15.24 20.13 2.80
CA SER A 119 14.57 21.32 3.33
C SER A 119 13.25 21.00 4.04
N GLN A 120 12.47 20.04 3.52
CA GLN A 120 11.21 19.62 4.15
C GLN A 120 11.47 18.88 5.47
N CYS A 121 12.45 17.97 5.49
CA CYS A 121 12.87 17.28 6.71
C CYS A 121 13.36 18.26 7.77
N LEU A 122 14.16 19.25 7.38
CA LEU A 122 14.66 20.28 8.30
C LEU A 122 13.52 21.14 8.86
N ALA A 123 12.59 21.58 8.01
CA ALA A 123 11.42 22.33 8.45
C ALA A 123 10.57 21.52 9.44
N GLN A 124 10.36 20.23 9.18
CA GLN A 124 9.65 19.33 10.06
C GLN A 124 10.39 19.08 11.38
N ALA A 125 11.71 18.91 11.35
CA ALA A 125 12.54 18.73 12.53
C ALA A 125 12.54 19.99 13.42
N ASN A 126 12.62 21.17 12.82
CA ASN A 126 12.54 22.45 13.54
C ASN A 126 11.18 22.62 14.21
N ARG A 127 10.10 22.28 13.50
CA ARG A 127 8.74 22.31 14.05
C ARG A 127 8.54 21.28 15.17
N ALA A 128 9.19 20.12 15.10
CA ALA A 128 9.15 19.13 16.17
C ALA A 128 9.94 19.61 17.40
N ALA A 129 11.12 20.22 17.19
CA ALA A 129 11.98 20.74 18.25
C ALA A 129 11.37 21.92 19.01
N SER A 130 10.42 22.66 18.41
CA SER A 130 9.71 23.75 19.09
C SER A 130 8.65 23.26 20.09
N ILE A 131 8.35 21.96 20.14
CA ILE A 131 7.37 21.37 21.07
C ILE A 131 8.11 20.80 22.29
N PRO A 132 7.81 21.25 23.52
CA PRO A 132 8.39 20.69 24.73
C PRO A 132 8.07 19.19 24.90
N LEU A 133 9.06 18.40 25.33
CA LEU A 133 8.95 16.93 25.42
C LEU A 133 7.76 16.47 26.30
N GLU A 134 7.50 17.15 27.41
CA GLU A 134 6.35 16.83 28.29
C GLU A 134 4.99 17.07 27.62
N GLN A 135 4.89 18.10 26.78
CA GLN A 135 3.68 18.39 26.01
C GLN A 135 3.50 17.36 24.89
N LEU A 136 4.60 16.92 24.27
CA LEU A 136 4.59 15.93 23.20
C LEU A 136 4.01 14.59 23.67
N THR A 137 4.47 14.04 24.80
CA THR A 137 3.97 12.75 25.30
C THR A 137 2.48 12.80 25.64
N LYS A 138 2.02 13.90 26.26
CA LYS A 138 0.60 14.12 26.55
C LYS A 138 -0.23 14.17 25.26
N LEU A 139 0.25 14.90 24.26
CA LEU A 139 -0.43 15.03 22.97
C LEU A 139 -0.50 13.69 22.21
N ILE A 140 0.58 12.92 22.20
CA ILE A 140 0.61 11.57 21.59
C ILE A 140 -0.44 10.67 22.25
N ASN A 141 -0.47 10.61 23.58
CA ASN A 141 -1.41 9.75 24.29
C ASN A 141 -2.86 10.15 24.06
N LEU A 142 -3.16 11.46 24.03
CA LEU A 142 -4.50 11.96 23.76
C LEU A 142 -4.92 11.68 22.31
N SER A 143 -4.03 11.90 21.36
CA SER A 143 -4.26 11.60 19.94
C SER A 143 -4.52 10.11 19.71
N ASN A 144 -3.70 9.23 20.30
CA ASN A 144 -3.89 7.79 20.17
C ASN A 144 -5.24 7.35 20.75
N ARG A 145 -5.62 7.85 21.93
CA ARG A 145 -6.93 7.55 22.53
C ARG A 145 -8.10 8.01 21.65
N ALA A 146 -7.99 9.19 21.05
CA ALA A 146 -9.01 9.71 20.15
C ALA A 146 -9.15 8.82 18.90
N ILE A 147 -8.02 8.47 18.28
CA ILE A 147 -7.99 7.56 17.12
C ILE A 147 -8.58 6.20 17.48
N ASP A 148 -8.18 5.61 18.60
CA ASP A 148 -8.67 4.31 19.05
C ASP A 148 -10.18 4.33 19.33
N SER A 149 -10.69 5.42 19.92
CA SER A 149 -12.11 5.60 20.19
C SER A 149 -12.91 5.69 18.88
N SER A 150 -12.47 6.54 17.95
CA SER A 150 -13.12 6.68 16.64
C SER A 150 -13.06 5.39 15.83
N LEU A 151 -11.93 4.66 15.89
CA LEU A 151 -11.79 3.39 15.20
C LEU A 151 -12.73 2.33 15.78
N LYS A 152 -12.92 2.28 17.11
CA LYS A 152 -13.90 1.40 17.75
C LYS A 152 -15.33 1.71 17.27
N GLU A 153 -15.69 2.99 17.25
CA GLU A 153 -17.02 3.43 16.78
C GLU A 153 -17.25 3.06 15.31
N VAL A 154 -16.29 3.32 14.43
CA VAL A 154 -16.37 2.93 13.01
C VAL A 154 -16.55 1.41 12.85
N ASN A 155 -15.82 0.61 13.63
CA ASN A 155 -15.94 -0.85 13.59
C ASN A 155 -17.30 -1.32 14.12
N LEU A 156 -17.84 -0.69 15.17
CA LEU A 156 -19.18 -1.00 15.68
C LEU A 156 -20.26 -0.69 14.63
N LEU A 157 -20.21 0.50 14.02
CA LEU A 157 -21.14 0.88 12.96
C LEU A 157 -21.04 -0.04 11.74
N LYS A 158 -19.83 -0.49 11.39
CA LYS A 158 -19.64 -1.50 10.35
C LYS A 158 -20.32 -2.82 10.71
N GLN A 159 -20.17 -3.28 11.96
CA GLN A 159 -20.78 -4.54 12.42
C GLN A 159 -22.32 -4.45 12.44
N GLU A 160 -22.88 -3.33 12.88
CA GLU A 160 -24.32 -3.08 12.85
C GLU A 160 -24.86 -3.08 11.41
N LEU A 161 -24.14 -2.43 10.49
CA LEU A 161 -24.48 -2.42 9.06
C LEU A 161 -24.47 -3.85 8.47
N GLU A 162 -23.45 -4.65 8.78
CA GLU A 162 -23.35 -6.05 8.34
C GLU A 162 -24.48 -6.94 8.92
N ALA A 163 -24.88 -6.69 10.17
CA ALA A 163 -26.03 -7.36 10.78
C ALA A 163 -27.34 -6.97 10.08
N ASP A 164 -27.57 -5.69 9.80
CA ASP A 164 -28.74 -5.20 9.07
C ASP A 164 -28.84 -5.80 7.66
N PHE A 165 -27.73 -5.95 6.95
CA PHE A 165 -27.70 -6.62 5.64
C PHE A 165 -28.03 -8.11 5.74
N SER A 166 -27.53 -8.79 6.77
CA SER A 166 -27.81 -10.21 7.02
C SER A 166 -29.29 -10.45 7.35
N ASP A 167 -29.89 -9.58 8.18
CA ASP A 167 -31.31 -9.62 8.51
C ASP A 167 -32.21 -9.34 7.29
N ARG A 168 -31.77 -8.47 6.37
CA ARG A 168 -32.48 -8.21 5.11
C ARG A 168 -32.37 -9.37 4.10
N GLN A 169 -31.23 -10.07 4.03
CA GLN A 169 -31.10 -11.28 3.22
C GLN A 169 -31.91 -12.46 3.78
N ASN A 170 -31.98 -12.61 5.11
CA ASN A 170 -32.86 -13.60 5.74
C ASN A 170 -34.35 -13.27 5.54
N LYS A 171 -34.68 -12.00 5.26
CA LYS A 171 -36.02 -11.55 4.84
C LYS A 171 -36.18 -11.52 3.33
N THR A 172 -35.71 -12.56 2.63
CA THR A 172 -36.07 -12.76 1.22
C THR A 172 -37.57 -13.12 1.09
N VAL A 173 -38.36 -12.06 0.95
CA VAL A 173 -39.46 -11.81 -0.01
C VAL A 173 -40.42 -12.98 -0.29
N CYS A 174 -41.67 -12.78 0.16
CA CYS A 174 -42.89 -13.41 -0.33
C CYS A 174 -42.92 -14.94 -0.20
N SER A 175 -43.60 -15.43 0.85
CA SER A 175 -44.07 -16.82 0.90
C SER A 175 -44.85 -17.11 -0.39
N THR A 176 -44.32 -17.99 -1.23
CA THR A 176 -45.00 -18.49 -2.43
C THR A 176 -46.32 -19.16 -2.07
N GLU A 177 -46.43 -19.68 -0.84
CA GLU A 177 -47.65 -20.25 -0.29
C GLU A 177 -48.72 -19.19 0.01
N ASP A 178 -48.32 -18.04 0.55
CA ASP A 178 -49.23 -16.90 0.78
C ASP A 178 -49.68 -16.29 -0.56
N LEU A 179 -48.78 -16.19 -1.54
CA LEU A 179 -49.10 -15.76 -2.90
C LEU A 179 -50.09 -16.71 -3.58
N ASN A 180 -49.86 -18.02 -3.48
CA ASN A 180 -50.74 -19.03 -4.06
C ASN A 180 -52.10 -19.08 -3.35
N THR A 181 -52.13 -18.86 -2.04
CA THR A 181 -53.37 -18.71 -1.26
C THR A 181 -54.15 -17.50 -1.74
N MET A 182 -53.50 -16.35 -1.89
CA MET A 182 -54.14 -15.11 -2.36
C MET A 182 -54.68 -15.27 -3.79
N LEU A 183 -53.90 -15.88 -4.70
CA LEU A 183 -54.35 -16.20 -6.05
C LEU A 183 -55.52 -17.19 -6.06
N GLY A 184 -55.53 -18.17 -5.16
CA GLY A 184 -56.64 -19.12 -4.99
C GLY A 184 -57.93 -18.46 -4.48
N VAL A 185 -57.82 -17.47 -3.59
CA VAL A 185 -58.95 -16.64 -3.15
C VAL A 185 -59.47 -15.80 -4.31
N ILE A 186 -58.60 -15.13 -5.08
CA ILE A 186 -59.00 -14.23 -6.17
C ILE A 186 -59.63 -14.99 -7.34
N ASN A 187 -59.03 -16.09 -7.78
CA ASN A 187 -59.48 -16.81 -8.99
C ASN A 187 -60.60 -17.83 -8.70
N ILE A 188 -60.61 -18.43 -7.51
CA ILE A 188 -61.47 -19.58 -7.21
C ILE A 188 -62.40 -19.30 -6.01
N GLY A 189 -62.22 -18.19 -5.28
CA GLY A 189 -62.99 -17.90 -4.07
C GLY A 189 -62.70 -18.87 -2.92
N LYS A 190 -61.59 -19.61 -3.00
CA LYS A 190 -61.29 -20.72 -2.08
C LYS A 190 -61.06 -20.17 -0.67
N GLY A 191 -61.99 -20.46 0.26
CA GLY A 191 -61.94 -20.01 1.65
C GLY A 191 -62.88 -18.83 1.99
N LEU A 192 -63.61 -18.28 1.02
CA LEU A 192 -64.71 -17.35 1.28
C LEU A 192 -65.98 -18.14 1.56
N ASN A 193 -66.32 -18.31 2.84
CA ASN A 193 -67.60 -18.91 3.22
C ASN A 193 -68.73 -17.92 2.89
N SER A 194 -69.54 -18.26 1.89
CA SER A 194 -70.79 -17.56 1.59
C SER A 194 -71.85 -17.91 2.65
N THR A 195 -71.71 -17.36 3.85
CA THR A 195 -72.76 -17.38 4.87
C THR A 195 -72.97 -15.97 5.39
N HIS A 196 -73.70 -15.19 4.60
CA HIS A 196 -74.79 -14.31 5.04
C HIS A 196 -75.35 -13.60 3.79
N LEU A 197 -76.33 -14.26 3.17
CA LEU A 197 -77.36 -13.64 2.34
C LEU A 197 -78.69 -13.92 3.04
#